data_AF-A0AB35YPH1-F1
#
_entry.id   AF-A0AB35YPH1-F1
#
_cell.length_a   1.000
_cell.length_b   1.000
_cell.length_c   1.000
_cell.angle_alpha   90.00
_cell.angle_beta   90.00
_cell.angle_gamma   90.00
#
_symmetry.space_group_name_H-M   'P 1'
#
loop_
_entity.id
_entity.type
_entity.pdbx_description
1 polymer ?
#
loop_
_entity_poly.entity_id
_entity_poly.type
_entity_poly.pdbx_seq_one_letter_code
_entity_poly.pdbx_strand_id
1 'polypeptide(L)'
;METQKSLAYLRAKKKVETLKEFYSHLLVYILINTGIILVSANVFNAHEIDFKDWSNYITAIFWGIGLLFHAVYVWYILKFNNNFLKRWEEKKMKQFLDDDL
;
A
#
# COMPACT_ATOMS: atom_id res chain seq x y z
N MET A 1 15.36 5.07 -28.45
CA MET A 1 15.67 3.89 -27.61
C MET A 1 15.91 4.27 -26.15
N GLU A 2 16.60 5.38 -25.85
CA GLU A 2 16.79 5.91 -24.48
C GLU A 2 15.50 6.31 -23.75
N THR A 3 14.55 6.94 -24.44
CA THR A 3 13.24 7.36 -23.88
C THR A 3 12.36 6.20 -23.41
N GLN A 4 12.48 5.02 -24.02
CA GLN A 4 11.75 3.83 -23.56
C GLN A 4 12.38 3.21 -22.31
N LYS A 5 13.72 3.21 -22.20
CA LYS A 5 14.43 2.75 -21.00
C LYS A 5 14.12 3.66 -19.78
N SER A 6 14.03 4.98 -19.98
CA SER A 6 13.69 5.90 -18.90
C SER A 6 12.25 5.73 -18.40
N LEU A 7 11.27 5.52 -19.29
CA LEU A 7 9.88 5.26 -18.90
C LEU A 7 9.71 3.93 -18.15
N ALA A 8 10.38 2.86 -18.60
CA ALA A 8 10.37 1.58 -17.88
C ALA A 8 10.99 1.70 -16.49
N TYR A 9 12.10 2.43 -16.37
CA TYR A 9 12.76 2.72 -15.10
C TYR A 9 11.87 3.54 -14.16
N LEU A 10 11.24 4.62 -14.65
CA LEU A 10 10.33 5.46 -13.86
C LEU A 10 9.12 4.66 -13.33
N ARG A 11 8.56 3.76 -14.15
CA ARG A 11 7.47 2.86 -13.71
C ARG A 11 7.95 1.91 -12.61
N ALA A 12 9.11 1.28 -12.78
CA ALA A 12 9.68 0.39 -11.77
C ALA A 12 9.97 1.15 -10.46
N LYS A 13 10.57 2.34 -10.55
CA LYS A 13 10.85 3.21 -9.40
C LYS A 13 9.57 3.57 -8.64
N LYS A 14 8.52 4.03 -9.35
CA LYS A 14 7.24 4.38 -8.73
C LYS A 14 6.60 3.19 -8.01
N LYS A 15 6.69 1.98 -8.60
CA LYS A 15 6.22 0.75 -7.94
C LYS A 15 6.95 0.47 -6.62
N VAL A 16 8.29 0.62 -6.62
CA VAL A 16 9.12 0.40 -5.42
C VAL A 16 8.82 1.45 -4.34
N GLU A 17 8.68 2.72 -4.71
CA GLU A 17 8.35 3.80 -3.79
C GLU A 17 7.00 3.57 -3.11
N THR A 18 5.96 3.26 -3.89
CA THR A 18 4.62 2.94 -3.35
C THR A 18 4.64 1.70 -2.44
N LEU A 19 5.43 0.68 -2.78
CA LEU A 19 5.59 -0.49 -1.92
C LEU A 19 6.29 -0.15 -0.60
N LYS A 20 7.34 0.68 -0.65
CA LYS A 20 8.11 1.10 0.51
C LYS A 20 7.24 1.91 1.48
N GLU A 21 6.42 2.82 0.96
CA GLU A 21 5.46 3.60 1.76
C GLU A 21 4.46 2.67 2.48
N PHE A 22 3.89 1.70 1.76
CA PHE A 22 2.97 0.72 2.35
C PHE A 22 3.64 -0.13 3.44
N TYR A 23 4.83 -0.69 3.17
CA TYR A 23 5.54 -1.50 4.17
C TYR A 23 5.95 -0.68 5.40
N SER A 24 6.35 0.58 5.22
CA SER A 24 6.63 1.47 6.35
C SER A 24 5.39 1.68 7.20
N HIS A 25 4.23 1.92 6.59
CA HIS A 25 2.97 2.12 7.30
C HIS A 25 2.51 0.82 8.00
N LEU A 26 2.63 -0.33 7.34
CA LEU A 26 2.35 -1.65 7.91
C LEU A 26 3.24 -1.96 9.12
N LEU A 27 4.53 -1.65 9.04
CA LEU A 27 5.48 -1.90 10.12
C LEU A 27 5.15 -1.04 11.34
N VAL A 28 4.89 0.25 11.13
CA VAL A 28 4.44 1.17 12.19
C VAL A 28 3.12 0.69 12.80
N TYR A 29 2.17 0.28 11.97
CA TYR A 29 0.89 -0.29 12.42
C TYR A 29 1.11 -1.51 13.33
N ILE A 30 1.95 -2.46 12.95
CA ILE A 30 2.24 -3.65 13.77
C ILE A 30 2.90 -3.24 15.09
N LEU A 31 3.98 -2.45 15.04
CA LEU A 31 4.74 -2.08 16.25
C LEU A 31 3.87 -1.32 17.26
N ILE A 32 3.11 -0.33 16.80
CA ILE A 32 2.26 0.49 17.68
C ILE A 32 1.12 -0.34 18.25
N ASN A 33 0.40 -1.11 17.42
CA ASN A 33 -0.73 -1.90 17.93
C ASN A 33 -0.28 -3.00 18.88
N THR A 34 0.85 -3.67 18.60
CA THR A 34 1.44 -4.63 19.55
C THR A 34 1.82 -3.94 20.85
N GLY A 35 2.44 -2.76 20.82
CA GLY A 35 2.75 -1.99 22.03
C GLY A 35 1.51 -1.63 22.84
N ILE A 36 0.46 -1.12 22.18
CA ILE A 36 -0.81 -0.76 22.83
C ILE A 36 -1.44 -1.99 23.48
N ILE A 37 -1.53 -3.12 22.78
CA ILE A 37 -2.13 -4.35 23.32
C ILE A 37 -1.34 -4.86 24.54
N LEU A 38 0.00 -4.85 24.48
CA LEU A 38 0.83 -5.31 25.60
C LEU A 38 0.70 -4.40 26.83
N VAL A 39 0.65 -3.08 26.64
CA VAL A 39 0.45 -2.12 27.72
C VAL A 39 -0.94 -2.25 28.31
N SER A 40 -1.98 -2.29 27.48
CA SER A 40 -3.36 -2.43 27.94
C SER A 40 -3.65 -3.77 28.62
N ALA A 41 -2.97 -4.84 28.20
CA ALA A 41 -3.09 -6.15 28.83
C ALA A 41 -2.29 -6.30 30.13
N ASN A 42 -1.75 -5.21 30.68
CA ASN A 42 -0.98 -5.20 31.92
C ASN A 42 0.27 -6.08 31.91
N VAL A 43 0.84 -6.42 30.74
CA VAL A 43 2.00 -7.32 30.61
C VAL A 43 3.23 -6.79 31.35
N PHE A 44 3.36 -5.47 31.47
CA PHE A 44 4.48 -4.81 32.15
C PHE A 44 4.17 -4.39 33.59
N ASN A 45 2.97 -4.67 34.09
CA ASN A 45 2.52 -4.32 35.43
C ASN A 45 2.49 -5.56 36.34
N ALA A 46 2.48 -5.34 37.66
CA ALA A 46 2.37 -6.43 38.65
C ALA A 46 0.94 -7.01 38.80
N HIS A 47 0.01 -6.59 37.94
CA HIS A 47 -1.38 -7.05 37.93
C HIS A 47 -1.53 -8.29 37.03
N GLU A 48 -2.67 -8.96 37.13
CA GLU A 48 -2.97 -10.09 36.23
C GLU A 48 -3.03 -9.63 34.78
N ILE A 49 -2.44 -10.45 33.90
CA ILE A 49 -2.43 -10.20 32.46
C ILE A 49 -3.82 -10.49 31.91
N ASP A 50 -4.49 -9.47 31.36
CA ASP A 50 -5.81 -9.62 30.78
C ASP A 50 -5.88 -9.12 29.33
N PHE A 51 -5.99 -10.07 28.40
CA PHE A 51 -6.18 -9.80 26.98
C PHE A 51 -7.65 -9.79 26.54
N LYS A 52 -8.61 -10.00 27.46
CA LYS A 52 -10.03 -10.18 27.11
C LYS A 52 -10.75 -8.87 26.83
N ASP A 53 -10.17 -7.74 27.21
CA ASP A 53 -10.76 -6.43 26.96
C ASP A 53 -10.81 -6.12 25.46
N TRP A 54 -12.02 -6.21 24.90
CA TRP A 54 -12.27 -5.96 23.49
C TRP A 54 -11.87 -4.54 23.06
N SER A 55 -11.93 -3.59 23.98
CA SER A 55 -11.52 -2.19 23.78
C SER A 55 -10.09 -2.05 23.27
N ASN A 56 -9.20 -2.97 23.65
CA ASN A 56 -7.79 -2.98 23.27
C ASN A 56 -7.58 -3.25 21.77
N TYR A 57 -8.54 -3.91 21.13
CA TYR A 57 -8.47 -4.27 19.71
C TYR A 57 -9.23 -3.29 18.81
N ILE A 58 -10.07 -2.41 19.36
CA ILE A 58 -10.87 -1.46 18.57
C ILE A 58 -9.96 -0.54 17.74
N THR A 59 -8.90 -0.01 18.35
CA THR A 59 -7.93 0.85 17.65
C THR A 59 -7.25 0.10 16.51
N ALA A 60 -6.84 -1.15 16.75
CA ALA A 60 -6.23 -2.00 15.73
C ALA A 60 -7.21 -2.29 14.59
N ILE A 61 -8.46 -2.62 14.88
CA ILE A 61 -9.48 -2.90 13.87
C ILE A 61 -9.76 -1.67 13.01
N PHE A 62 -9.95 -0.50 13.63
CA PHE A 62 -10.24 0.74 12.89
C PHE A 62 -9.09 1.14 11.98
N TRP A 63 -7.85 1.10 12.49
CA TRP A 63 -6.66 1.37 11.68
C TRP A 63 -6.42 0.27 10.62
N GLY A 64 -6.73 -0.98 10.95
CA GLY A 64 -6.61 -2.14 10.06
C GLY A 64 -7.50 -2.02 8.82
N ILE A 65 -8.69 -1.42 8.96
CA ILE A 65 -9.55 -1.12 7.80
C ILE A 65 -8.86 -0.12 6.86
N GLY A 66 -8.27 0.95 7.38
CA GLY A 66 -7.51 1.92 6.57
C GLY A 66 -6.30 1.28 5.87
N LEU A 67 -5.58 0.42 6.58
CA LEU A 67 -4.47 -0.37 6.04
C LEU A 67 -4.92 -1.33 4.92
N LEU A 68 -6.07 -1.98 5.08
CA LEU A 68 -6.65 -2.85 4.05
C LEU A 68 -6.99 -2.06 2.78
N PHE A 69 -7.60 -0.89 2.90
CA PHE A 69 -7.84 -0.02 1.74
C PHE A 69 -6.54 0.40 1.05
N HIS A 70 -5.51 0.75 1.82
CA HIS A 70 -4.20 1.07 1.26
C HIS A 70 -3.57 -0.14 0.54
N ALA A 71 -3.67 -1.34 1.12
CA ALA A 71 -3.18 -2.58 0.50
C ALA A 71 -3.90 -2.86 -0.84
N VAL A 72 -5.22 -2.69 -0.89
CA VAL A 72 -6.02 -2.82 -2.12
C VAL A 72 -5.61 -1.77 -3.15
N TYR A 73 -5.40 -0.53 -2.74
CA TYR A 73 -4.94 0.54 -3.63
C TYR A 73 -3.56 0.26 -4.24
N VAL A 74 -2.60 -0.18 -3.42
CA VAL A 74 -1.25 -0.54 -3.87
C VAL A 74 -1.29 -1.75 -4.80
N TRP A 75 -2.08 -2.77 -4.46
CA TRP A 75 -2.28 -3.93 -5.32
C TRP A 75 -2.92 -3.54 -6.66
N TYR A 76 -3.94 -2.68 -6.64
CA TYR A 76 -4.57 -2.14 -7.84
C TYR A 76 -3.58 -1.37 -8.70
N ILE A 77 -2.78 -0.46 -8.12
CA ILE A 77 -1.73 0.26 -8.86
C ILE A 77 -0.70 -0.70 -9.47
N LEU A 78 -0.27 -1.72 -8.72
CA LEU A 78 0.75 -2.65 -9.20
C LEU A 78 0.26 -3.55 -10.32
N LYS A 79 -0.99 -4.03 -10.22
CA LYS A 79 -1.57 -5.01 -11.14
C LYS A 79 -2.28 -4.38 -12.34
N PHE A 80 -2.99 -3.27 -12.14
CA PHE A 80 -3.87 -2.68 -13.14
C PHE A 80 -3.15 -1.67 -14.06
N ASN A 81 -2.06 -1.05 -13.59
CA ASN A 81 -1.31 -0.04 -14.35
C ASN A 81 -0.46 -0.60 -15.51
N ASN A 82 -0.51 -1.91 -15.80
CA ASN A 82 0.35 -2.48 -16.86
C ASN A 82 -0.36 -2.72 -18.19
N ASN A 83 -1.70 -2.89 -18.23
CA ASN A 83 -2.36 -3.41 -19.43
C ASN A 83 -3.46 -2.51 -20.03
N PHE A 84 -4.27 -1.82 -19.22
CA PHE A 84 -5.39 -1.05 -19.78
C PHE A 84 -4.96 0.34 -20.26
N LEU A 85 -4.24 1.08 -19.40
CA LEU A 85 -3.77 2.43 -19.73
C LEU A 85 -2.75 2.41 -20.86
N LYS A 86 -1.83 1.42 -20.86
CA LYS A 86 -0.81 1.27 -21.91
C LYS A 86 -1.43 0.92 -23.28
N ARG A 87 -2.44 0.03 -23.32
CA ARG A 87 -3.20 -0.25 -24.55
C ARG A 87 -4.00 0.96 -25.02
N TRP A 88 -4.55 1.74 -24.09
CA TRP A 88 -5.29 2.97 -24.44
C TRP A 88 -4.35 4.05 -24.98
N GLU A 89 -3.20 4.28 -24.35
CA GLU A 89 -2.13 5.17 -24.85
C GLU A 89 -1.64 4.72 -26.23
N GLU A 90 -1.30 3.43 -26.41
CA GLU A 90 -0.87 2.90 -27.70
C GLU A 90 -1.95 3.08 -28.78
N LYS A 91 -3.23 2.90 -28.44
CA LYS A 91 -4.35 3.12 -29.37
C LYS A 91 -4.50 4.60 -29.72
N LYS A 92 -4.33 5.51 -28.76
CA LYS A 92 -4.43 6.95 -28.99
C LYS A 92 -3.23 7.49 -29.77
N MET A 93 -2.03 7.01 -29.47
CA MET A 93 -0.82 7.38 -30.19
C MET A 93 -0.85 6.90 -31.64
N LYS A 94 -1.44 5.73 -31.91
CA LYS A 94 -1.75 5.30 -33.28
C LYS A 94 -2.73 6.21 -33.99
N GLN A 95 -3.78 6.70 -33.32
CA GLN A 95 -4.73 7.63 -33.92
C GLN A 95 -4.05 8.94 -34.33
N PHE A 96 -3.23 9.53 -33.44
CA PHE A 96 -2.51 10.77 -33.78
C PHE A 96 -1.49 10.59 -34.92
N LEU A 97 -0.85 9.42 -35.04
CA LEU A 97 0.09 9.13 -36.13
C LEU A 97 -0.58 8.86 -37.48
N ASP A 98 -1.81 8.34 -37.48
CA ASP A 98 -2.62 8.16 -38.70
C ASP A 98 -3.31 9.48 -39.12
N ASP A 99 -3.64 10.37 -38.18
CA ASP A 99 -4.30 11.64 -38.47
C ASP A 99 -3.33 12.73 -39.00
N ASP A 100 -2.01 12.57 -38.76
CA ASP A 100 -0.95 13.49 -39.24
C ASP A 100 -0.29 13.05 -40.58
N LEU A 101 -0.79 11.98 -41.22
CA LEU A 101 -0.24 11.36 -42.45
C LEU A 101 -1.26 11.37 -43.59
#